data_AF-A0A537DPU3-F1
#
_entry.id   AF-A0A537DPU3-F1
#
_cell.length_a   1.000
_cell.length_b   1.000
_cell.length_c   1.000
_cell.angle_alpha   90.00
_cell.angle_beta   90.00
_cell.angle_gamma   90.00
#
_symmetry.space_group_name_H-M   'P 1'
#
loop_
_entity.id
_entity.type
_entity.pdbx_description
1 polymer ?
#
loop_
_entity_poly.entity_id
_entity_poly.type
_entity_poly.pdbx_seq_one_letter_code
_entity_poly.pdbx_strand_id
1 'polypeptide(L)' 'MLSGMLVVLRALEREDLITLHKWQNDEEIMRLARSFPDHVISKEALEVEFARELKGDDTGRRAYIIEEKSSNKPIGW' A
#
# COMPACT_ATOMS: atom_id res chain seq x y z
N MET A 1 11.19 -9.19 -4.04
CA MET A 1 10.91 -8.18 -5.08
C MET A 1 10.50 -8.91 -6.34
N LEU A 2 9.32 -8.60 -6.89
CA LEU A 2 8.88 -9.10 -8.21
C LEU A 2 9.12 -7.98 -9.23
N SER A 3 9.59 -8.31 -10.42
CA SER A 3 10.02 -7.32 -11.41
C SER A 3 9.29 -7.55 -12.72
N GLY A 4 8.55 -6.54 -13.19
CA GLY A 4 7.90 -6.51 -14.50
C GLY A 4 8.69 -5.68 -15.50
N MET A 5 8.13 -5.41 -16.68
CA MET A 5 8.79 -4.56 -17.68
C MET A 5 8.87 -3.09 -17.22
N LEU A 6 7.77 -2.55 -16.70
CA LEU A 6 7.65 -1.11 -16.35
C LEU A 6 7.64 -0.84 -14.84
N VAL A 7 7.27 -1.83 -14.04
CA VAL A 7 7.09 -1.69 -12.59
C VAL A 7 7.83 -2.77 -11.81
N VAL A 8 8.09 -2.50 -10.54
CA VAL A 8 8.49 -3.50 -9.54
C VAL A 8 7.46 -3.57 -8.42
N LEU A 9 7.27 -4.77 -7.88
CA LEU A 9 6.52 -5.00 -6.65
C LEU A 9 7.53 -5.26 -5.54
N ARG A 10 7.65 -4.31 -4.62
CA ARG A 10 8.49 -4.46 -3.42
C ARG A 10 7.63 -4.63 -2.18
N ALA A 11 8.24 -5.13 -1.11
CA ALA A 11 7.54 -5.23 0.16
C ALA A 11 7.15 -3.84 0.67
N LEU A 12 6.03 -3.77 1.36
CA LEU A 12 5.60 -2.58 2.10
C LEU A 12 6.63 -2.26 3.19
N GLU A 13 7.04 -0.99 3.27
CA GLU A 13 7.90 -0.47 4.33
C GLU A 13 7.13 0.52 5.21
N ARG A 14 7.70 0.87 6.37
CA ARG A 14 7.00 1.71 7.36
C ARG A 14 6.72 3.11 6.81
N GLU A 15 7.63 3.61 5.99
CA GLU A 15 7.60 4.92 5.35
C GLU A 15 6.42 5.04 4.38
N ASP A 16 6.02 3.92 3.75
CA ASP A 16 4.92 3.88 2.79
C ASP A 16 3.56 4.04 3.45
N LEU A 17 3.43 3.76 4.75
CA LEU A 17 2.15 3.89 5.47
C LEU A 17 1.58 5.31 5.36
N ILE A 18 2.43 6.33 5.22
CA ILE A 18 2.00 7.71 5.00
C ILE A 18 1.31 7.86 3.65
N THR A 19 1.89 7.28 2.60
CA THR A 19 1.34 7.32 1.24
C THR A 19 0.10 6.43 1.14
N LEU A 20 0.14 5.26 1.76
CA LEU A 20 -0.98 4.33 1.85
C LEU A 20 -2.19 4.97 2.54
N HIS A 21 -1.96 5.68 3.64
CA HIS A 21 -3.00 6.43 4.34
C HIS A 21 -3.62 7.51 3.46
N LYS A 22 -2.82 8.21 2.65
CA LYS A 22 -3.34 9.19 1.70
C LYS A 22 -4.21 8.52 0.64
N TRP A 23 -3.72 7.44 0.01
CA TRP A 23 -4.48 6.75 -1.02
C TRP A 23 -5.75 6.08 -0.52
N GLN A 24 -5.71 5.47 0.68
CA GLN A 24 -6.89 4.84 1.28
C GLN A 24 -7.95 5.83 1.77
N ASN A 25 -7.60 7.11 1.87
CA ASN A 25 -8.53 8.19 2.23
C ASN A 25 -8.78 9.15 1.05
N ASP A 26 -8.24 8.85 -0.13
CA ASP A 26 -8.55 9.59 -1.35
C ASP A 26 -9.84 9.05 -1.94
N GLU A 27 -10.88 9.88 -1.95
CA GLU A 27 -12.23 9.50 -2.37
C GLU A 27 -12.27 9.09 -3.86
N GLU A 28 -11.48 9.73 -4.73
CA GLU A 28 -11.42 9.37 -6.14
C GLU A 28 -10.82 7.98 -6.34
N ILE A 29 -9.76 7.66 -5.60
CA ILE A 29 -9.14 6.33 -5.62
C ILE A 29 -10.08 5.29 -4.98
N MET A 30 -10.67 5.59 -3.82
CA MET A 30 -11.51 4.62 -3.09
C MET A 30 -12.81 4.31 -3.82
N ARG A 31 -13.39 5.25 -4.58
CA ARG A 31 -14.52 4.97 -5.48
C ARG A 31 -14.24 3.89 -6.50
N LEU A 32 -12.99 3.75 -6.94
CA LEU A 32 -12.56 2.73 -7.89
C LEU A 32 -12.22 1.40 -7.21
N ALA A 33 -11.79 1.44 -5.95
CA ALA A 33 -11.19 0.30 -5.27
C ALA A 33 -12.09 -0.37 -4.21
N ARG A 34 -13.11 0.31 -3.67
CA ARG A 34 -13.93 -0.19 -2.55
C ARG A 34 -15.42 -0.01 -2.79
N SER A 35 -16.21 -0.90 -2.20
CA SER A 35 -17.68 -0.79 -2.16
C SER A 35 -18.20 0.29 -1.21
N PHE A 36 -17.37 0.74 -0.25
CA PHE A 36 -17.66 1.80 0.71
C PHE A 36 -16.55 2.87 0.65
N PRO A 37 -16.62 3.80 -0.32
CA PRO A 37 -15.55 4.73 -0.63
C PRO A 37 -15.41 5.91 0.35
N ASP A 38 -16.43 6.10 1.19
CA ASP A 38 -16.57 7.13 2.23
C ASP A 38 -15.93 6.73 3.57
N HIS A 39 -15.45 5.48 3.69
CA HIS A 39 -14.80 5.02 4.90
C HIS A 39 -13.37 5.58 5.02
N VAL A 40 -13.14 6.36 6.08
CA VAL A 40 -11.82 6.90 6.42
C VAL A 40 -11.10 5.95 7.38
N ILE A 41 -9.83 5.68 7.10
CA ILE A 41 -8.94 4.88 7.95
C ILE A 41 -7.87 5.78 8.59
N SER A 42 -7.63 5.62 9.89
CA SER A 42 -6.53 6.34 10.55
C SER A 42 -5.18 5.70 10.25
N LYS A 43 -4.10 6.48 10.39
CA LYS A 43 -2.75 5.96 10.21
C LYS A 43 -2.42 4.86 11.24
N GLU A 44 -2.89 5.01 12.47
CA GLU A 44 -2.70 4.03 13.55
C GLU A 44 -3.38 2.70 13.22
N ALA A 45 -4.56 2.74 12.60
CA ALA A 45 -5.26 1.54 12.16
C ALA A 45 -4.43 0.80 11.08
N LEU A 46 -3.80 1.51 10.14
CA LEU A 46 -2.89 0.91 9.16
C LEU A 46 -1.64 0.33 9.81
N GLU A 47 -1.06 1.02 10.80
CA GLU A 47 0.08 0.50 11.55
C GLU A 47 -0.24 -0.81 12.27
N VAL A 48 -1.45 -0.94 12.82
CA VAL A 48 -1.95 -2.17 13.45
C VAL A 48 -2.20 -3.26 12.40
N GLU A 49 -2.85 -2.93 11.28
CA GLU A 49 -3.15 -3.86 10.19
C GLU A 49 -1.86 -4.48 9.61
N PHE A 50 -0.85 -3.66 9.33
CA PHE A 50 0.39 -4.08 8.72
C PHE A 50 1.50 -4.45 9.72
N ALA A 51 1.23 -4.41 11.03
CA ALA A 51 2.25 -4.63 12.07
C ALA A 51 3.02 -5.95 11.91
N ARG A 52 2.33 -7.03 11.52
CA ARG A 52 2.93 -8.37 11.34
C ARG A 52 3.72 -8.43 10.04
N GLU A 53 3.19 -7.85 8.98
CA GLU A 53 3.86 -7.82 7.68
C GLU A 53 5.15 -6.98 7.71
N LEU A 54 5.11 -5.83 8.38
CA LEU A 54 6.28 -4.97 8.60
C LEU A 54 7.36 -5.62 9.48
N LYS A 55 7.01 -6.64 10.27
CA LYS A 55 7.98 -7.47 11.02
C LYS A 55 8.55 -8.61 10.17
N GLY A 56 8.01 -8.83 8.98
CA GLY A 56 8.37 -9.96 8.11
C GLY A 56 7.70 -11.27 8.48
N ASP A 57 6.68 -11.26 9.33
CA ASP A 57 5.91 -12.46 9.67
C ASP A 57 5.20 -13.01 8.42
N ASP A 58 5.11 -14.33 8.30
CA ASP A 58 4.24 -14.96 7.30
C ASP A 58 2.78 -14.88 7.77
N THR A 59 2.02 -13.99 7.14
CA THR A 59 0.60 -13.73 7.40
C THR A 59 -0.30 -14.45 6.40
N GLY A 60 0.25 -15.18 5.42
CA GLY A 60 -0.50 -15.74 4.29
C GLY A 60 -1.04 -14.71 3.30
N ARG A 61 -0.84 -13.41 3.55
CA ARG A 61 -1.19 -12.29 2.66
C ARG A 61 -0.05 -11.27 2.68
N ARG A 62 0.47 -10.91 1.50
CA ARG A 62 1.51 -9.89 1.37
C ARG A 62 1.00 -8.71 0.55
N ALA A 63 1.03 -7.53 1.12
CA ALA A 63 0.91 -6.26 0.43
C ALA A 63 2.22 -5.90 -0.25
N TYR A 64 2.11 -5.29 -1.42
CA TYR A 64 3.25 -4.80 -2.16
C TYR A 64 3.11 -3.31 -2.36
N ILE A 65 4.21 -2.61 -2.57
CA ILE A 65 4.19 -1.30 -3.19
C ILE A 65 4.55 -1.48 -4.65
N ILE A 66 3.73 -0.89 -5.52
CA ILE A 66 3.96 -0.84 -6.95
C ILE A 66 4.79 0.40 -7.23
N GLU A 67 6.02 0.20 -7.70
CA GLU A 67 6.91 1.30 -8.07
C GLU A 67 7.16 1.34 -9.57
N GLU A 68 7.08 2.54 -10.14
CA GLU A 68 7.44 2.79 -11.52
C GLU A 68 8.97 2.79 -11.67
N LYS A 69 9.52 1.97 -12.57
CA LYS A 69 10.98 1.84 -12.73
C LYS A 69 11.68 3.09 -13.26
N SER A 70 10.99 3.88 -14.07
CA SER A 70 11.58 5.09 -14.68
C SER A 70 11.83 6.19 -13.65
N SER A 71 11.02 6.25 -12.59
CA SER A 71 11.04 7.33 -11.61
C SER A 71 11.31 6.87 -10.17
N ASN A 72 11.30 5.56 -9.92
CA ASN A 72 11.32 4.94 -8.60
C ASN A 72 10.23 5.49 -7.66
N LYS A 73 9.12 5.99 -8.23
CA LYS A 73 8.01 6.52 -7.45
C LYS A 73 7.00 5.41 -7.15
N PRO A 74 6.49 5.35 -5.91
CA PRO A 74 5.36 4.51 -5.59
C PRO A 74 4.12 5.06 -6.29
N ILE A 75 3.42 4.21 -7.03
CA ILE A 75 2.23 4.55 -7.83
C ILE A 75 0.98 3.77 -7.42
N GLY A 76 1.12 2.79 -6.54
CA GLY A 76 0.02 2.01 -5.99
C GLY A 76 0.49 0.98 -4.95
N TRP A 77 -0.45 0.17 -4.46
CA TRP A 77 -0.21 -0.91 -3.50
C TRP A 77 -1.08 -2.14 -3.81
#